data_AF-A0AAN9JB72-F1
#
_entry.id   AF-A0AAN9JB72-F1
#
_cell.length_a   1.000
_cell.length_b   1.000
_cell.length_c   1.000
_cell.angle_alpha   90.00
_cell.angle_beta   90.00
_cell.angle_gamma   90.00
#
_symmetry.space_group_name_H-M   'P 1'
#
loop_
_entity.id
_entity.type
_entity.pdbx_description
1 polymer ?
#
loop_
_entity_poly.entity_id
_entity_poly.type
_entity_poly.pdbx_seq_one_letter_code
_entity_poly.pdbx_strand_id
1 'polypeptide(L)'
;MAIDKVGLVSSLSMASSLLQNPTFLKPPKPPTATTVARGGYVRVRCGGPRSHRGPLVKGRILSIEAIQAIQTLKRLNRTNPPNLSQLVSNTLTRLIKSDLVATLRELLRQQQCTLALHVFSALRSEYGADLSLYADMVQTLAATDMFDLVDRLILDLEDGDGIRCDDHKGLMNLIKAVVGARRKESTVRIYEMMKKGGYGSVVEPDEYVVKVLANGLKGFGEEALATDIQNDYDNFYKAKFNALRLL
;
A
#
# COMPACT_ATOMS: atom_id res chain seq x y z
N MET A 1 42.45 57.02 16.07
CA MET A 1 41.46 58.13 15.91
C MET A 1 40.14 57.47 15.58
N ALA A 2 39.26 57.23 16.55
CA ALA A 2 38.46 58.16 17.36
C ALA A 2 36.99 58.03 16.89
N ILE A 3 36.22 57.12 17.51
CA ILE A 3 35.07 57.32 18.44
C ILE A 3 33.92 58.20 17.94
N ASP A 4 32.72 57.61 17.83
CA ASP A 4 31.50 57.90 18.61
C ASP A 4 30.42 56.84 18.26
N LYS A 5 29.92 55.98 19.18
CA LYS A 5 28.89 56.16 20.23
C LYS A 5 27.58 56.77 19.65
N VAL A 6 26.38 56.21 19.82
CA VAL A 6 25.64 55.97 21.08
C VAL A 6 24.43 55.05 20.79
N GLY A 7 24.09 54.18 21.74
CA GLY A 7 22.82 53.43 21.78
C GLY A 7 21.79 54.00 22.78
N LEU A 8 20.71 53.24 22.97
CA LEU A 8 19.51 53.47 23.82
C LEU A 8 18.50 54.48 23.22
N VAL A 9 17.18 54.23 23.22
CA VAL A 9 16.36 53.89 24.39
C VAL A 9 15.12 53.05 24.01
N SER A 10 14.77 52.12 24.90
CA SER A 10 13.48 51.41 24.98
C SER A 10 12.35 52.31 25.48
N SER A 11 11.09 52.04 25.08
CA SER A 11 9.98 51.60 25.96
C SER A 11 8.56 52.06 25.56
N LEU A 12 7.61 51.17 25.88
CA LEU A 12 6.16 51.34 26.10
C LEU A 12 5.26 51.52 24.85
N SER A 13 4.49 50.50 24.46
CA SER A 13 3.18 50.08 25.02
C SER A 13 2.05 51.02 24.66
N MET A 14 1.09 50.55 23.86
CA MET A 14 -0.34 50.61 24.16
C MET A 14 -1.08 49.60 23.28
N ALA A 15 -2.05 48.94 23.90
CA ALA A 15 -2.81 47.83 23.38
C ALA A 15 -4.07 48.26 22.62
N SER A 16 -4.64 47.25 21.94
CA SER A 16 -6.07 46.97 21.82
C SER A 16 -6.83 47.41 20.57
N SER A 17 -7.39 46.37 19.96
CA SER A 17 -8.65 46.30 19.18
C SER A 17 -8.58 46.89 17.77
N LEU A 18 -9.09 46.23 16.73
CA LEU A 18 -10.39 45.57 16.64
C LEU A 18 -10.35 44.38 15.67
N LEU A 19 -11.08 43.34 16.07
CA LEU A 19 -11.56 42.26 15.22
C LEU A 19 -12.18 42.82 13.93
N GLN A 20 -11.52 42.63 12.78
CA GLN A 20 -12.20 42.77 11.50
C GLN A 20 -12.85 41.45 11.11
N ASN A 21 -14.09 41.38 11.56
CA ASN A 21 -15.13 40.43 11.18
C ASN A 21 -15.26 40.42 9.64
N PRO A 22 -15.09 39.28 8.94
CA PRO A 22 -15.49 39.22 7.54
C PRO A 22 -17.01 39.26 7.52
N THR A 23 -17.56 40.37 7.02
CA THR A 23 -18.96 40.56 6.70
C THR A 23 -19.59 39.30 6.12
N PHE A 24 -20.44 38.65 6.92
CA PHE A 24 -21.42 37.68 6.46
C PHE A 24 -22.37 38.41 5.51
N LEU A 25 -22.05 38.38 4.21
CA LEU A 25 -22.97 38.84 3.18
C LEU A 25 -24.20 37.95 3.22
N LYS A 26 -25.32 38.53 3.66
CA LYS A 26 -26.65 37.91 3.63
C LYS A 26 -26.95 37.55 2.17
N PRO A 27 -27.32 36.30 1.85
CA PRO A 27 -27.62 35.95 0.47
C PRO A 27 -28.84 36.74 -0.01
N PRO A 28 -28.83 37.27 -1.26
CA PRO A 28 -29.99 37.95 -1.81
C PRO A 28 -31.18 36.99 -1.89
N LYS A 29 -32.35 37.45 -1.46
CA LYS A 29 -33.62 36.73 -1.65
C LYS A 29 -33.83 36.51 -3.15
N PRO A 30 -34.24 35.32 -3.60
CA PRO A 30 -34.54 35.11 -5.01
C PRO A 30 -35.76 35.96 -5.41
N PRO A 31 -35.78 36.56 -6.61
CA PRO A 31 -36.97 37.20 -7.14
C PRO A 31 -38.06 36.15 -7.35
N THR A 32 -39.27 36.44 -6.86
CA THR A 32 -40.48 35.69 -7.19
C THR A 32 -40.79 35.93 -8.66
N ALA A 33 -40.31 35.02 -9.52
CA ALA A 33 -40.58 35.08 -10.95
C ALA A 33 -41.84 34.29 -11.27
N THR A 34 -42.84 35.04 -11.74
CA THR A 34 -44.10 34.60 -12.34
C THR A 34 -43.87 33.50 -13.36
N THR A 35 -44.66 32.44 -13.26
CA THR A 35 -44.69 31.31 -14.20
C THR A 35 -44.99 31.76 -15.62
N VAL A 36 -44.02 31.59 -16.52
CA VAL A 36 -44.27 31.50 -17.96
C VAL A 36 -43.70 30.17 -18.43
N ALA A 37 -44.59 29.25 -18.79
CA ALA A 37 -44.25 27.91 -19.24
C ALA A 37 -43.52 27.98 -20.60
N ARG A 38 -42.26 27.55 -20.64
CA ARG A 38 -41.54 27.20 -21.88
C ARG A 38 -40.65 25.98 -21.64
N GLY A 39 -40.88 24.93 -22.43
CA GLY A 39 -39.97 23.82 -22.78
C GLY A 39 -39.13 23.21 -21.65
N GLY A 40 -39.63 22.14 -21.04
CA GLY A 40 -39.03 21.49 -19.88
C GLY A 40 -37.72 20.75 -20.19
N TYR A 41 -36.58 21.40 -19.89
CA TYR A 41 -35.36 20.68 -19.53
C TYR A 41 -35.35 20.51 -18.01
N VAL A 42 -35.45 19.26 -17.54
CA VAL A 42 -35.37 18.94 -16.11
C VAL A 42 -33.94 19.19 -15.64
N ARG A 43 -33.73 20.26 -14.87
CA ARG A 43 -32.46 20.48 -14.18
C ARG A 43 -32.36 19.48 -13.02
N VAL A 44 -31.77 18.32 -13.28
CA VAL A 44 -31.45 17.34 -12.23
C VAL A 44 -30.33 17.92 -11.36
N ARG A 45 -30.66 18.37 -10.14
CA ARG A 45 -29.67 18.64 -9.10
C ARG A 45 -29.45 17.35 -8.30
N CYS A 46 -28.37 16.64 -8.59
CA CYS A 46 -27.91 15.56 -7.73
C CYS A 46 -27.26 16.15 -6.47
N GLY A 47 -28.00 16.19 -5.36
CA GLY A 47 -27.48 16.52 -4.02
C GLY A 47 -28.26 17.64 -3.34
N GLY A 48 -29.18 17.26 -2.43
CA GLY A 48 -29.80 18.17 -1.48
C GLY A 48 -28.80 18.78 -0.48
N PRO A 49 -29.26 19.63 0.46
CA PRO A 49 -28.40 20.29 1.44
C PRO A 49 -27.47 19.29 2.15
N ARG A 50 -26.16 19.59 2.16
CA ARG A 50 -25.12 18.74 2.80
C ARG A 50 -25.40 18.47 4.30
N SER A 51 -26.29 19.25 4.90
CA SER A 51 -26.72 19.19 6.30
C SER A 51 -27.68 18.05 6.65
N HIS A 52 -28.24 17.32 5.67
CA HIS A 52 -29.12 16.16 5.90
C HIS A 52 -28.49 14.82 5.51
N ARG A 53 -27.16 14.77 5.35
CA ARG A 53 -26.49 13.47 5.36
C ARG A 53 -26.61 12.92 6.77
N GLY A 54 -27.24 11.75 6.93
CA GLY A 54 -27.17 11.01 8.17
C GLY A 54 -25.72 10.78 8.60
N PRO A 55 -25.47 10.41 9.87
CA PRO A 55 -24.13 10.02 10.31
C PRO A 55 -23.55 9.07 9.28
N LEU A 56 -22.31 9.32 8.84
CA LEU A 56 -21.62 8.41 7.93
C LEU A 56 -21.62 7.04 8.59
N VAL A 57 -22.51 6.17 8.13
CA VAL A 57 -22.67 4.81 8.65
C VAL A 57 -21.28 4.20 8.64
N LYS A 58 -20.91 3.56 9.75
CA LYS A 58 -19.60 2.96 10.06
C LYS A 58 -19.11 2.08 8.89
N GLY A 59 -18.48 2.71 7.88
CA GLY A 59 -18.32 2.11 6.55
C GLY A 59 -17.24 2.75 5.69
N ARG A 60 -16.44 3.67 6.23
CA ARG A 60 -15.20 4.10 5.56
C ARG A 60 -14.07 3.23 6.07
N ILE A 61 -13.62 2.30 5.23
CA ILE A 61 -12.36 1.55 5.44
C ILE A 61 -11.16 2.53 5.41
N LEU A 62 -11.32 3.71 4.79
CA LEU A 62 -10.28 4.73 4.63
C LEU A 62 -10.50 5.92 5.57
N SER A 63 -9.42 6.35 6.22
CA SER A 63 -9.38 7.62 6.95
C SER A 63 -9.47 8.81 5.99
N ILE A 64 -9.73 10.00 6.54
CA ILE A 64 -9.78 11.24 5.74
C ILE A 64 -8.40 11.52 5.14
N GLU A 65 -7.33 11.30 5.91
CA GLU A 65 -5.94 11.49 5.47
C GLU A 65 -5.59 10.56 4.31
N ALA A 66 -5.92 9.27 4.40
CA ALA A 66 -5.72 8.32 3.31
C ALA A 66 -6.48 8.75 2.04
N ILE A 67 -7.73 9.20 2.17
CA ILE A 67 -8.52 9.68 1.03
C ILE A 67 -7.85 10.90 0.36
N GLN A 68 -7.41 11.87 1.16
CA GLN A 68 -6.75 13.08 0.65
C GLN A 68 -5.40 12.76 0.00
N ALA A 69 -4.64 11.83 0.57
CA ALA A 69 -3.39 11.35 -0.01
C ALA A 69 -3.62 10.70 -1.38
N ILE A 70 -4.56 9.74 -1.49
CA ILE A 70 -4.89 9.08 -2.76
C ILE A 70 -5.26 10.12 -3.83
N GLN A 71 -6.13 11.07 -3.48
CA GLN A 71 -6.55 12.12 -4.41
C GLN A 71 -5.37 13.01 -4.84
N THR A 72 -4.49 13.35 -3.90
CA THR A 72 -3.29 14.15 -4.17
C THR A 72 -2.32 13.40 -5.07
N LEU A 73 -2.02 12.14 -4.79
CA LEU A 73 -1.14 11.29 -5.61
C LEU A 73 -1.68 11.16 -7.04
N LYS A 74 -2.98 10.89 -7.20
CA LYS A 74 -3.61 10.79 -8.53
C LYS A 74 -3.56 12.12 -9.28
N ARG A 75 -3.76 13.25 -8.59
CA ARG A 75 -3.63 14.58 -9.20
C ARG A 75 -2.20 14.83 -9.65
N LEU A 76 -1.22 14.58 -8.79
CA LEU A 76 0.21 14.74 -9.08
C LEU A 76 0.61 13.92 -10.32
N ASN A 77 0.21 12.65 -10.38
CA ASN A 77 0.46 11.76 -11.51
C ASN A 77 -0.17 12.23 -12.83
N ARG A 78 -1.32 12.91 -12.75
CA ARG A 78 -1.98 13.47 -13.94
C ARG A 78 -1.30 14.76 -14.41
N THR A 79 -0.88 15.61 -13.47
CA THR A 79 -0.27 16.91 -13.77
C THR A 79 1.22 16.81 -14.10
N ASN A 80 1.90 15.75 -13.66
CA ASN A 80 3.35 15.52 -13.84
C ASN A 80 4.20 16.78 -13.63
N PRO A 81 4.14 17.41 -12.45
CA PRO A 81 4.97 18.58 -12.16
C PRO A 81 6.46 18.21 -12.13
N PRO A 82 7.38 19.16 -12.39
CA PRO A 82 8.83 18.86 -12.45
C PRO A 82 9.40 18.33 -11.12
N ASN A 83 8.74 18.62 -10.00
CA ASN A 83 9.09 18.15 -8.66
C ASN A 83 8.20 16.98 -8.18
N LEU A 84 7.66 16.17 -9.10
CA LEU A 84 6.74 15.06 -8.81
C LEU A 84 7.25 14.15 -7.68
N SER A 85 8.48 13.64 -7.78
CA SER A 85 9.05 12.70 -6.80
C SER A 85 9.09 13.29 -5.39
N GLN A 86 9.46 14.57 -5.26
CA GLN A 86 9.49 15.27 -3.97
C GLN A 86 8.08 15.46 -3.42
N LEU A 87 7.11 15.83 -4.25
CA LEU A 87 5.72 16.02 -3.82
C LEU A 87 5.04 14.71 -3.40
N VAL A 88 5.33 13.61 -4.11
CA VAL A 88 4.89 12.27 -3.74
C VAL A 88 5.50 11.90 -2.40
N SER A 89 6.83 11.99 -2.24
CA SER A 89 7.51 11.68 -0.99
C SER A 89 6.95 12.50 0.19
N ASN A 90 6.81 13.81 0.04
CA ASN A 90 6.23 14.69 1.06
C ASN A 90 4.80 14.33 1.45
N THR A 91 4.03 13.75 0.52
CA THR A 91 2.67 13.29 0.81
C THR A 91 2.69 11.99 1.61
N LEU A 92 3.59 11.06 1.27
CA LEU A 92 3.66 9.73 1.87
C LEU A 92 4.28 9.74 3.27
N THR A 93 5.37 10.48 3.48
CA THR A 93 6.12 10.53 4.76
C THR A 93 5.33 11.15 5.91
N ARG A 94 4.21 11.81 5.61
CA ARG A 94 3.30 12.40 6.61
C ARG A 94 2.21 11.43 7.05
N LEU A 95 2.01 10.32 6.34
CA LEU A 95 0.97 9.35 6.65
C LEU A 95 1.45 8.38 7.72
N ILE A 96 0.57 8.07 8.67
CA ILE A 96 0.80 6.98 9.62
C ILE A 96 0.72 5.61 8.93
N LYS A 97 1.32 4.58 9.52
CA LYS A 97 1.36 3.21 8.95
C LYS A 97 -0.02 2.70 8.49
N SER A 98 -1.08 2.89 9.29
CA SER A 98 -2.42 2.44 8.92
C SER A 98 -2.96 3.15 7.66
N ASP A 99 -2.66 4.44 7.51
CA ASP A 99 -3.09 5.23 6.37
C ASP A 99 -2.26 4.93 5.11
N LEU A 100 -0.97 4.61 5.24
CA LEU A 100 -0.16 4.10 4.13
C LEU A 100 -0.68 2.77 3.62
N VAL A 101 -0.96 1.81 4.52
CA VAL A 101 -1.51 0.50 4.15
C VAL A 101 -2.90 0.65 3.51
N ALA A 102 -3.76 1.52 4.07
CA ALA A 102 -5.07 1.80 3.51
C ALA A 102 -4.98 2.46 2.12
N THR A 103 -4.05 3.40 1.95
CA THR A 103 -3.75 4.06 0.67
C THR A 103 -3.28 3.06 -0.37
N LEU A 104 -2.34 2.18 0.00
CA LEU A 104 -1.83 1.12 -0.86
C LEU A 104 -2.96 0.20 -1.34
N ARG A 105 -3.75 -0.35 -0.41
CA ARG A 105 -4.85 -1.27 -0.74
C ARG A 105 -5.89 -0.62 -1.64
N GLU A 106 -6.22 0.65 -1.42
CA GLU A 106 -7.16 1.35 -2.29
C GLU A 106 -6.59 1.64 -3.68
N LEU A 107 -5.30 1.94 -3.80
CA LEU A 107 -4.65 2.10 -5.11
C LEU A 107 -4.58 0.76 -5.87
N LEU A 108 -4.27 -0.35 -5.19
CA LEU A 108 -4.31 -1.69 -5.77
C LEU A 108 -5.72 -2.06 -6.24
N ARG A 109 -6.74 -1.77 -5.42
CA ARG A 109 -8.16 -1.96 -5.79
C ARG A 109 -8.56 -1.15 -7.02
N GLN A 110 -7.95 0.02 -7.23
CA GLN A 110 -8.13 0.87 -8.41
C GLN A 110 -7.18 0.52 -9.57
N GLN A 111 -6.35 -0.52 -9.43
CA GLN A 111 -5.31 -0.94 -10.38
C GLN A 111 -4.37 0.21 -10.78
N GLN A 112 -4.08 1.12 -9.84
CA GLN A 112 -3.10 2.20 -10.02
C GLN A 112 -1.70 1.69 -9.67
N CYS A 113 -1.19 0.70 -10.41
CA CYS A 113 0.01 -0.07 -10.07
C CYS A 113 1.27 0.79 -9.88
N THR A 114 1.47 1.81 -10.72
CA THR A 114 2.64 2.72 -10.60
C THR A 114 2.62 3.51 -9.30
N LEU A 115 1.47 4.07 -8.93
CA LEU A 115 1.30 4.77 -7.66
C LEU A 115 1.38 3.82 -6.47
N ALA A 116 0.81 2.61 -6.60
CA ALA A 116 0.90 1.59 -5.57
C ALA A 116 2.37 1.20 -5.28
N LEU A 117 3.22 1.09 -6.30
CA LEU A 117 4.66 0.83 -6.12
C LEU A 117 5.37 1.93 -5.35
N HIS A 118 5.06 3.21 -5.60
CA HIS A 118 5.62 4.32 -4.82
C HIS A 118 5.19 4.26 -3.34
N VAL A 119 3.91 3.98 -3.08
CA VAL A 119 3.40 3.84 -1.71
C VAL A 119 4.00 2.61 -1.02
N PHE A 120 4.11 1.50 -1.73
CA PHE A 120 4.71 0.26 -1.21
C PHE A 120 6.19 0.47 -0.87
N SER A 121 6.94 1.16 -1.73
CA SER A 121 8.33 1.52 -1.47
C SER A 121 8.48 2.36 -0.21
N ALA A 122 7.64 3.38 -0.02
CA ALA A 122 7.66 4.22 1.18
C ALA A 122 7.28 3.43 2.45
N LEU A 123 6.22 2.62 2.37
CA LEU A 123 5.80 1.75 3.47
C LEU A 123 6.92 0.78 3.88
N ARG A 124 7.56 0.14 2.90
CA ARG A 124 8.67 -0.80 3.14
C ARG A 124 9.87 -0.12 3.79
N SER A 125 10.28 1.06 3.30
CA SER A 125 11.44 1.77 3.86
C SER A 125 11.20 2.29 5.28
N GLU A 126 9.97 2.66 5.63
CA GLU A 126 9.68 3.24 6.95
C GLU A 126 9.26 2.19 8.00
N TYR A 127 8.51 1.17 7.60
CA TYR A 127 7.85 0.25 8.53
C TYR A 127 8.06 -1.24 8.23
N GLY A 128 8.80 -1.58 7.18
CA GLY A 128 8.81 -2.91 6.58
C GLY A 128 7.49 -3.24 5.87
N ALA A 129 7.43 -4.41 5.23
CA ALA A 129 6.23 -4.88 4.55
C ALA A 129 6.01 -6.38 4.81
N ASP A 130 4.80 -6.73 5.21
CA ASP A 130 4.42 -8.13 5.47
C ASP A 130 4.27 -8.91 4.16
N LEU A 131 4.50 -10.23 4.19
CA LEU A 131 4.39 -11.10 3.01
C LEU A 131 2.99 -11.05 2.36
N SER A 132 1.95 -10.79 3.16
CA SER A 132 0.59 -10.57 2.65
C SER A 132 0.49 -9.33 1.74
N LEU A 133 1.23 -8.25 2.03
CA LEU A 133 1.25 -7.06 1.17
C LEU A 133 2.04 -7.31 -0.11
N TYR A 134 3.13 -8.08 -0.03
CA TYR A 134 3.84 -8.56 -1.22
C TYR A 134 2.90 -9.40 -2.10
N ALA A 135 2.10 -10.29 -1.51
CA ALA A 135 1.12 -11.09 -2.26
C ALA A 135 0.08 -10.20 -2.97
N ASP A 136 -0.50 -9.21 -2.28
CA ASP A 136 -1.46 -8.26 -2.86
C ASP A 136 -0.84 -7.49 -4.06
N MET A 137 0.42 -7.07 -3.92
CA MET A 137 1.18 -6.41 -5.00
C MET A 137 1.39 -7.35 -6.20
N VAL A 138 1.88 -8.57 -5.98
CA VAL A 138 2.11 -9.56 -7.04
C VAL A 138 0.81 -9.86 -7.78
N GLN A 139 -0.28 -10.10 -7.07
CA GLN A 139 -1.58 -10.41 -7.68
C GLN A 139 -2.05 -9.26 -8.59
N THR A 140 -1.96 -8.02 -8.10
CA THR A 140 -2.42 -6.86 -8.85
C THR A 140 -1.51 -6.60 -10.07
N LEU A 141 -0.18 -6.66 -9.91
CA LEU A 141 0.77 -6.47 -11.00
C LEU A 141 0.58 -7.54 -12.09
N ALA A 142 0.45 -8.80 -11.70
CA ALA A 142 0.20 -9.91 -12.62
C ALA A 142 -1.14 -9.77 -13.36
N ALA A 143 -2.20 -9.32 -12.68
CA ALA A 143 -3.50 -9.05 -13.31
C ALA A 143 -3.45 -7.90 -14.33
N THR A 144 -2.41 -7.06 -14.27
CA THR A 144 -2.13 -5.97 -15.22
C THR A 144 -0.97 -6.29 -16.18
N ASP A 145 -0.56 -7.55 -16.27
CA ASP A 145 0.55 -8.03 -17.12
C ASP A 145 1.91 -7.35 -16.86
N MET A 146 2.11 -6.75 -15.68
CA MET A 146 3.34 -6.05 -15.29
C MET A 146 4.37 -7.01 -14.67
N PHE A 147 4.71 -8.08 -15.38
CA PHE A 147 5.48 -9.18 -14.80
C PHE A 147 6.93 -8.83 -14.47
N ASP A 148 7.56 -7.92 -15.22
CA ASP A 148 8.93 -7.45 -14.90
C ASP A 148 8.98 -6.79 -13.51
N LEU A 149 7.89 -6.13 -13.12
CA LEU A 149 7.75 -5.51 -11.80
C LEU A 149 7.45 -6.55 -10.72
N VAL A 150 6.79 -7.66 -11.06
CA VAL A 150 6.66 -8.81 -10.15
C VAL A 150 8.03 -9.38 -9.83
N ASP A 151 8.86 -9.65 -10.84
CA ASP A 151 10.19 -10.21 -10.60
C ASP A 151 11.07 -9.25 -9.82
N ARG A 152 11.06 -7.95 -10.17
CA ARG A 152 11.78 -6.93 -9.40
C ARG A 152 11.33 -6.86 -7.95
N LEU A 153 10.03 -6.99 -7.69
CA LEU A 153 9.50 -6.99 -6.34
C LEU A 153 10.02 -8.16 -5.50
N ILE A 154 10.20 -9.35 -6.11
CA ILE A 154 10.77 -10.52 -5.45
C ILE A 154 12.29 -10.39 -5.27
N LEU A 155 13.00 -9.78 -6.22
CA LEU A 155 14.42 -9.44 -6.06
C LEU A 155 14.62 -8.51 -4.86
N ASP A 156 13.86 -7.42 -4.81
CA ASP A 156 13.97 -6.47 -3.70
C ASP A 156 13.56 -7.09 -2.34
N LEU A 157 12.74 -8.15 -2.33
CA LEU A 157 12.43 -8.90 -1.10
C LEU A 157 13.64 -9.72 -0.64
N GLU A 158 14.37 -10.35 -1.57
CA GLU A 158 15.59 -11.09 -1.24
C GLU A 158 16.72 -10.18 -0.77
N ASP A 159 16.89 -9.01 -1.39
CA ASP A 159 17.92 -8.04 -1.01
C ASP A 159 17.65 -7.37 0.35
N GLY A 160 16.41 -7.45 0.84
CA GLY A 160 15.98 -6.93 2.14
C GLY A 160 16.07 -7.97 3.26
N ASP A 161 15.00 -8.09 4.03
CA ASP A 161 14.92 -9.01 5.18
C ASP A 161 14.62 -10.48 4.78
N GLY A 162 14.40 -10.74 3.49
CA GLY A 162 14.04 -12.07 2.98
C GLY A 162 12.68 -12.58 3.49
N ILE A 163 12.53 -13.90 3.57
CA ILE A 163 11.29 -14.55 3.99
C ILE A 163 11.42 -15.08 5.42
N ARG A 164 10.51 -14.62 6.28
CA ARG A 164 10.28 -15.24 7.59
C ARG A 164 9.21 -16.33 7.46
N CYS A 165 9.57 -17.56 7.78
CA CYS A 165 8.71 -18.74 7.59
C CYS A 165 7.63 -18.90 8.68
N ASP A 166 7.59 -18.02 9.69
CA ASP A 166 6.60 -17.98 10.77
C ASP A 166 5.27 -17.35 10.34
N ASP A 167 5.27 -16.44 9.34
CA ASP A 167 4.04 -15.93 8.72
C ASP A 167 3.50 -16.91 7.66
N HIS A 168 2.94 -18.04 8.10
CA HIS A 168 2.41 -19.08 7.22
C HIS A 168 1.37 -18.55 6.22
N LYS A 169 0.49 -17.65 6.66
CA LYS A 169 -0.59 -17.12 5.80
C LYS A 169 -0.05 -16.19 4.72
N GLY A 170 0.82 -15.25 5.09
CA GLY A 170 1.44 -14.34 4.14
C GLY A 170 2.33 -15.08 3.15
N LEU A 171 3.13 -16.04 3.64
CA LEU A 171 3.98 -16.90 2.81
C LEU A 171 3.16 -17.71 1.80
N MET A 172 2.08 -18.37 2.25
CA MET A 172 1.20 -19.12 1.37
C MET A 172 0.59 -18.25 0.28
N ASN A 173 0.11 -17.05 0.65
CA ASN A 173 -0.50 -16.13 -0.30
C ASN A 173 0.50 -15.62 -1.33
N LEU A 174 1.74 -15.33 -0.90
CA LEU A 174 2.80 -14.90 -1.80
C LEU A 174 3.19 -15.99 -2.78
N ILE A 175 3.40 -17.22 -2.31
CA ILE A 175 3.70 -18.38 -3.16
C ILE A 175 2.60 -18.59 -4.19
N LYS A 176 1.33 -18.60 -3.77
CA LYS A 176 0.18 -18.71 -4.68
C LYS A 176 0.16 -17.60 -5.72
N ALA A 177 0.45 -16.37 -5.31
CA ALA A 177 0.45 -15.21 -6.20
C ALA A 177 1.53 -15.33 -7.28
N VAL A 178 2.76 -15.69 -6.91
CA VAL A 178 3.89 -15.80 -7.85
C VAL A 178 3.72 -17.02 -8.77
N VAL A 179 3.26 -18.15 -8.22
CA VAL A 179 2.94 -19.34 -9.02
C VAL A 179 1.81 -19.04 -10.02
N GLY A 180 0.75 -18.36 -9.56
CA GLY A 180 -0.36 -17.93 -10.41
C GLY A 180 0.05 -16.95 -11.51
N ALA A 181 1.01 -16.08 -11.23
CA ALA A 181 1.63 -15.18 -12.21
C ALA A 181 2.60 -15.89 -13.18
N ARG A 182 2.78 -17.21 -13.06
CA ARG A 182 3.71 -18.05 -13.82
C ARG A 182 5.15 -17.53 -13.88
N ARG A 183 5.62 -16.93 -12.78
CA ARG A 183 7.01 -16.45 -12.66
C ARG A 183 7.89 -17.54 -12.06
N LYS A 184 8.48 -18.36 -12.93
CA LYS A 184 9.26 -19.54 -12.55
C LYS A 184 10.46 -19.18 -11.68
N GLU A 185 11.30 -18.27 -12.14
CA GLU A 185 12.54 -17.82 -11.50
C GLU A 185 12.26 -17.17 -10.14
N SER A 186 11.20 -16.36 -10.07
CA SER A 186 10.71 -15.78 -8.82
C SER A 186 10.17 -16.83 -7.85
N THR A 187 9.53 -17.90 -8.34
CA THR A 187 9.06 -19.02 -7.51
C THR A 187 10.25 -19.80 -6.92
N VAL A 188 11.27 -20.08 -7.74
CA VAL A 188 12.51 -20.74 -7.29
C VAL A 188 13.20 -19.89 -6.23
N ARG A 189 13.33 -18.58 -6.47
CA ARG A 189 13.95 -17.63 -5.53
C ARG A 189 13.23 -17.60 -4.17
N ILE A 190 11.89 -17.64 -4.17
CA ILE A 190 11.11 -17.75 -2.94
C ILE A 190 11.45 -19.04 -2.19
N TYR A 191 11.51 -20.18 -2.88
CA TYR A 191 11.86 -21.45 -2.25
C TYR A 191 13.28 -21.43 -1.66
N GLU A 192 14.25 -20.86 -2.38
CA GLU A 192 15.62 -20.71 -1.90
C GLU A 192 15.69 -19.82 -0.65
N MET A 193 14.98 -18.69 -0.62
CA MET A 193 14.86 -17.85 0.58
C MET A 193 14.26 -18.61 1.76
N MET A 194 13.22 -19.42 1.53
CA MET A 194 12.63 -20.26 2.57
C MET A 194 13.65 -21.26 3.14
N LYS A 195 14.42 -21.93 2.27
CA LYS A 195 15.48 -22.87 2.67
C LYS A 195 16.57 -22.18 3.48
N LYS A 196 17.03 -20.99 3.04
CA LYS A 196 17.98 -20.15 3.79
C LYS A 196 17.42 -19.78 5.18
N GLY A 197 16.12 -19.54 5.27
CA GLY A 197 15.40 -19.28 6.53
C GLY A 197 15.14 -20.51 7.41
N GLY A 198 15.67 -21.69 7.07
CA GLY A 198 15.54 -22.91 7.87
C GLY A 198 14.24 -23.70 7.64
N TYR A 199 13.49 -23.41 6.57
CA TYR A 199 12.31 -24.20 6.20
C TYR A 199 12.68 -25.66 5.89
N GLY A 200 11.97 -26.60 6.51
CA GLY A 200 12.27 -28.04 6.39
C GLY A 200 13.51 -28.49 7.17
N SER A 201 14.01 -27.67 8.10
CA SER A 201 15.10 -28.03 9.03
C SER A 201 14.78 -27.56 10.44
N VAL A 202 14.61 -26.25 10.61
CA VAL A 202 14.22 -25.61 11.88
C VAL A 202 12.71 -25.41 11.94
N VAL A 203 12.13 -24.93 10.83
CA VAL A 203 10.69 -24.70 10.71
C VAL A 203 10.04 -25.91 10.05
N GLU A 204 9.00 -26.45 10.69
CA GLU A 204 8.24 -27.59 10.18
C GLU A 204 7.59 -27.25 8.83
N PRO A 205 7.81 -28.07 7.79
CA PRO A 205 7.25 -27.80 6.49
C PRO A 205 5.76 -28.13 6.47
N ASP A 206 4.98 -27.20 5.92
CA ASP A 206 3.55 -27.33 5.69
C ASP A 206 3.31 -28.12 4.39
N GLU A 207 2.54 -29.20 4.48
CA GLU A 207 2.18 -30.06 3.35
C GLU A 207 1.55 -29.27 2.20
N TYR A 208 0.68 -28.30 2.53
CA TYR A 208 -0.05 -27.52 1.53
C TYR A 208 0.87 -26.54 0.81
N VAL A 209 1.83 -25.93 1.52
CA VAL A 209 2.87 -25.07 0.93
C VAL A 209 3.74 -25.88 -0.04
N VAL A 210 4.20 -27.05 0.40
CA VAL A 210 4.99 -27.99 -0.42
C VAL A 210 4.23 -28.38 -1.68
N LYS A 211 2.96 -28.75 -1.55
CA LYS A 211 2.11 -29.14 -2.68
C LYS A 211 1.93 -28.01 -3.70
N VAL A 212 1.70 -26.78 -3.25
CA VAL A 212 1.55 -25.64 -4.18
C VAL A 212 2.86 -25.32 -4.89
N LEU A 213 3.99 -25.34 -4.20
CA LEU A 213 5.31 -25.13 -4.80
C LEU A 213 5.63 -26.22 -5.84
N ALA A 214 5.53 -27.50 -5.45
CA ALA A 214 5.85 -28.62 -6.32
C ALA A 214 4.97 -28.65 -7.58
N ASN A 215 3.67 -28.41 -7.44
CA ASN A 215 2.76 -28.36 -8.58
C ASN A 215 3.03 -27.15 -9.49
N GLY A 216 3.34 -25.98 -8.89
CA GLY A 216 3.72 -24.79 -9.65
C GLY A 216 4.97 -25.04 -10.51
N LEU A 217 6.02 -25.57 -9.89
CA LEU A 217 7.30 -25.88 -10.54
C LEU A 217 7.17 -26.94 -11.63
N LYS A 218 6.41 -28.04 -11.39
CA LYS A 218 6.05 -29.00 -12.45
C LYS A 218 5.35 -28.32 -13.62
N GLY A 219 4.41 -27.41 -13.33
CA GLY A 219 3.73 -26.61 -14.35
C GLY A 219 4.63 -25.64 -15.14
N PHE A 220 5.85 -25.41 -14.68
CA PHE A 220 6.89 -24.65 -15.37
C PHE A 220 7.93 -25.53 -16.08
N GLY A 221 7.84 -26.86 -15.95
CA GLY A 221 8.82 -27.82 -16.45
C GLY A 221 9.99 -28.14 -15.50
N GLU A 222 9.97 -27.62 -14.27
CA GLU A 222 11.00 -27.84 -13.25
C GLU A 222 10.71 -29.12 -12.43
N GLU A 223 10.61 -30.26 -13.11
CA GLU A 223 10.20 -31.54 -12.49
C GLU A 223 11.21 -32.08 -11.47
N ALA A 224 12.50 -31.89 -11.72
CA ALA A 224 13.56 -32.30 -10.81
C ALA A 224 13.43 -31.54 -9.48
N LEU A 225 13.37 -30.22 -9.53
CA LEU A 225 13.24 -29.38 -8.34
C LEU A 225 11.93 -29.66 -7.57
N ALA A 226 10.82 -29.89 -8.29
CA ALA A 226 9.57 -30.27 -7.65
C ALA A 226 9.64 -31.63 -6.92
N THR A 227 10.40 -32.57 -7.47
CA THR A 227 10.64 -33.87 -6.84
C THR A 227 11.54 -33.72 -5.62
N ASP A 228 12.57 -32.90 -5.70
CA ASP A 228 13.47 -32.59 -4.58
C ASP A 228 12.72 -31.96 -3.41
N ILE A 229 11.81 -31.02 -3.67
CA ILE A 229 10.97 -30.40 -2.63
C ILE A 229 10.11 -31.45 -1.91
N GLN A 230 9.54 -32.40 -2.65
CA GLN A 230 8.72 -33.46 -2.06
C GLN A 230 9.58 -34.44 -1.24
N ASN A 231 10.77 -34.79 -1.75
CA ASN A 231 11.71 -35.65 -1.04
C ASN A 231 12.20 -35.00 0.25
N ASP A 232 12.51 -33.71 0.23
CA ASP A 232 12.91 -32.93 1.42
C ASP A 232 11.82 -32.96 2.49
N TYR A 233 10.55 -32.80 2.10
CA TYR A 233 9.40 -32.92 2.99
C TYR A 233 9.30 -34.32 3.61
N ASP A 234 9.35 -35.38 2.80
CA ASP A 234 9.25 -36.75 3.28
C ASP A 234 10.41 -37.11 4.22
N ASN A 235 11.61 -36.66 3.89
CA ASN A 235 12.82 -36.89 4.69
C ASN A 235 12.75 -36.19 6.04
N PHE A 236 12.21 -34.96 6.10
CA PHE A 236 11.99 -34.25 7.35
C PHE A 236 11.09 -35.05 8.32
N TYR A 237 9.94 -35.53 7.85
CA TYR A 237 9.02 -36.31 8.69
C TYR A 237 9.54 -37.69 9.05
N LYS A 238 10.27 -38.37 8.14
CA LYS A 238 10.98 -39.61 8.48
C LYS A 238 12.00 -39.38 9.59
N ALA A 239 12.80 -38.32 9.51
CA ALA A 239 13.79 -37.99 10.54
C ALA A 239 13.12 -37.66 11.88
N LYS A 240 12.07 -36.82 11.87
CA LYS A 240 11.27 -36.47 13.06
C LYS A 240 10.65 -37.70 13.71
N PHE A 241 10.05 -38.59 12.93
CA PHE A 241 9.45 -39.83 13.42
C PHE A 241 10.49 -40.79 14.01
N ASN A 242 11.66 -40.93 13.37
CA ASN A 242 12.75 -41.74 13.90
C ASN A 242 13.31 -41.19 15.21
N ALA A 243 13.43 -39.87 15.35
CA ALA A 243 13.85 -39.23 16.59
C ALA A 243 12.86 -39.50 17.74
N LEU A 244 11.55 -39.49 17.47
CA LEU A 244 10.51 -39.81 18.46
C LEU A 244 10.52 -41.28 18.89
N ARG A 245 11.05 -42.20 18.08
CA ARG A 245 11.20 -43.63 18.44
C ARG A 245 12.39 -43.92 19.35
N LEU A 246 13.32 -42.97 19.46
CA LEU A 246 14.54 -43.10 20.27
C LEU A 246 14.41 -42.43 21.65
N LEU A 247 13.24 -41.85 21.96
CA LEU A 247 12.84 -41.29 23.25
C LEU A 247 11.88 -42.23 23.96
#